data_AF-A0A9W6TK11-F1
#
_entry.id   AF-A0A9W6TK11-F1
#
_cell.length_a   1.000
_cell.length_b   1.000
_cell.length_c   1.000
_cell.angle_alpha   90.00
_cell.angle_beta   90.00
_cell.angle_gamma   90.00
#
_symmetry.space_group_name_H-M   'P 1'
#
loop_
_entity.id
_entity.type
_entity.pdbx_description
1 polymer ?
#
loop_
_entity_poly.entity_id
_entity_poly.type
_entity_poly.pdbx_seq_one_letter_code
_entity_poly.pdbx_strand_id
1 'polypeptide(L)'
;MKNGSQKEPVPPKCHSDEDASFVFDGTNSDIARQLYIRHQAGDVSDAVSLNSVPAIVVDRLDRLKLTLDDLPGLVQRAVLWDSGFAISPGNNPVQIWTMSDYTMADLAVPLEVIAKVNCTALECSQPDDVAAYASQYCSGSQILDVSRCVADTFVDTGSQDFLGVMWATGGDDKMTPHIRLRDHALLISRSIGIPLS
;
A
#
# COMPACT_ATOMS: atom_id res chain seq x y z
N MET A 1 -20.69 -33.16 45.29
CA MET A 1 -20.77 -33.87 44.00
C MET A 1 -20.94 -32.83 42.90
N LYS A 2 -20.05 -32.88 41.90
CA LYS A 2 -20.04 -32.35 40.52
C LYS A 2 -21.29 -31.57 40.03
N ASN A 3 -21.23 -30.51 39.22
CA ASN A 3 -20.26 -30.17 38.17
C ASN A 3 -20.40 -28.70 37.76
N GLY A 4 -19.27 -28.05 37.47
CA GLY A 4 -19.25 -26.81 36.70
C GLY A 4 -19.45 -27.08 35.21
N SER A 5 -19.96 -26.07 34.50
CA SER A 5 -19.78 -25.93 33.06
C SER A 5 -19.37 -24.48 32.81
N GLN A 6 -18.06 -24.26 32.84
CA GLN A 6 -17.46 -23.06 32.28
C GLN A 6 -17.66 -23.14 30.77
N LYS A 7 -18.36 -22.16 30.19
CA LYS A 7 -18.31 -21.94 28.74
C LYS A 7 -16.89 -21.52 28.41
N GLU A 8 -16.21 -22.37 27.65
CA GLU A 8 -14.91 -22.07 27.07
C GLU A 8 -15.00 -20.79 26.23
N PRO A 9 -14.03 -19.86 26.32
CA PRO A 9 -14.02 -18.69 25.45
C PRO A 9 -13.79 -19.17 24.02
N VAL A 10 -14.75 -18.88 23.12
CA VAL A 10 -14.56 -19.10 21.69
C VAL A 10 -13.38 -18.22 21.27
N PRO A 11 -12.28 -18.78 20.75
CA PRO A 11 -11.17 -17.96 20.25
C PRO A 11 -11.69 -17.05 19.15
N PRO A 12 -11.17 -15.81 19.01
CA PRO A 12 -11.55 -14.96 17.92
C PRO A 12 -11.32 -15.73 16.62
N LYS A 13 -12.41 -15.96 15.87
CA LYS A 13 -12.31 -16.43 14.50
C LYS A 13 -11.50 -15.38 13.76
N CYS A 14 -10.24 -15.68 13.43
CA CYS A 14 -9.62 -15.06 12.27
C CYS A 14 -10.59 -15.33 11.12
N HIS A 15 -11.12 -14.27 10.50
CA HIS A 15 -12.01 -14.41 9.35
C HIS A 15 -11.29 -15.26 8.31
N SER A 16 -11.67 -16.54 8.23
CA SER A 16 -11.28 -17.44 7.15
C SER A 16 -12.40 -17.43 6.12
N ASP A 17 -12.87 -16.25 5.77
CA ASP A 17 -13.56 -16.09 4.51
C ASP A 17 -12.44 -15.92 3.50
N GLU A 18 -12.07 -17.05 2.91
CA GLU A 18 -11.52 -17.07 1.57
C GLU A 18 -12.48 -16.30 0.67
N ASP A 19 -12.30 -14.99 0.56
CA ASP A 19 -12.79 -14.26 -0.61
C ASP A 19 -11.97 -14.77 -1.78
N ALA A 20 -12.43 -15.88 -2.36
CA ALA A 20 -12.02 -16.39 -3.66
C ALA A 20 -12.21 -15.35 -4.80
N SER A 21 -12.69 -14.15 -4.46
CA SER A 21 -12.89 -12.98 -5.31
C SER A 21 -11.77 -11.94 -5.25
N PHE A 22 -10.77 -12.05 -4.35
CA PHE A 22 -9.67 -11.09 -4.36
C PHE A 22 -8.81 -11.28 -5.61
N VAL A 23 -8.77 -10.26 -6.46
CA VAL A 23 -7.88 -10.14 -7.60
C VAL A 23 -7.13 -8.83 -7.45
N PHE A 24 -5.81 -8.90 -7.45
CA PHE A 24 -4.98 -7.70 -7.49
C PHE A 24 -4.76 -7.32 -8.94
N ASP A 25 -5.53 -6.37 -9.43
CA ASP A 25 -5.43 -5.81 -10.79
C ASP A 25 -4.98 -4.34 -10.75
N GLY A 26 -4.49 -3.86 -9.60
CA GLY A 26 -4.10 -2.46 -9.40
C GLY A 26 -5.26 -1.46 -9.30
N THR A 27 -6.52 -1.92 -9.22
CA THR A 27 -7.70 -1.05 -9.00
C THR A 27 -8.01 -0.79 -7.53
N ASN A 28 -7.44 -1.59 -6.63
CA ASN A 28 -7.47 -1.38 -5.18
C ASN A 28 -6.04 -1.20 -4.64
N SER A 29 -5.92 -0.76 -3.38
CA SER A 29 -4.63 -0.62 -2.70
C SER A 29 -4.48 -1.59 -1.54
N ASP A 30 -5.13 -2.76 -1.58
CA ASP A 30 -4.93 -3.83 -0.60
C ASP A 30 -3.61 -4.57 -0.88
N ILE A 31 -2.53 -3.80 -0.82
CA ILE A 31 -1.16 -4.24 -1.03
C ILE A 31 -0.78 -5.27 0.03
N ALA A 32 -1.31 -5.16 1.25
CA ALA A 32 -1.05 -6.13 2.31
C ALA A 32 -1.61 -7.52 1.95
N ARG A 33 -2.85 -7.59 1.43
CA ARG A 33 -3.43 -8.85 0.96
C ARG A 33 -2.67 -9.41 -0.24
N GLN A 34 -2.29 -8.57 -1.20
CA GLN A 34 -1.50 -9.01 -2.35
C GLN A 34 -0.15 -9.60 -1.92
N LEU A 35 0.60 -8.91 -1.06
CA LEU A 35 1.89 -9.39 -0.56
C LEU A 35 1.76 -10.72 0.20
N TYR A 36 0.67 -10.90 0.95
CA TYR A 36 0.35 -12.16 1.61
C TYR A 36 0.09 -13.30 0.60
N ILE A 37 -0.72 -13.05 -0.44
CA ILE A 37 -1.01 -14.04 -1.49
C ILE A 37 0.26 -14.42 -2.24
N ARG A 38 1.11 -13.45 -2.60
CA ARG A 38 2.40 -13.71 -3.25
C ARG A 38 3.31 -14.56 -2.36
N HIS A 39 3.36 -14.28 -1.06
CA HIS A 39 4.09 -15.11 -0.11
C HIS A 39 3.55 -16.55 -0.06
N GLN A 40 2.21 -16.74 -0.03
CA GLN A 40 1.60 -18.07 -0.08
C GLN A 40 1.90 -18.81 -1.40
N ALA A 41 2.04 -18.08 -2.51
CA ALA A 41 2.45 -18.63 -3.80
C ALA A 41 3.94 -19.02 -3.85
N GLY A 42 4.72 -18.75 -2.80
CA GLY A 42 6.14 -19.10 -2.70
C GLY A 42 7.08 -17.99 -3.15
N ASP A 43 6.57 -16.79 -3.45
CA ASP A 43 7.43 -15.66 -3.76
C ASP A 43 8.25 -15.24 -2.54
N VAL A 44 9.45 -14.75 -2.83
CA VAL A 44 10.38 -14.23 -1.82
C VAL A 44 10.81 -12.83 -2.19
N SER A 45 11.10 -12.03 -1.17
CA SER A 45 11.71 -10.72 -1.31
C SER A 45 12.61 -10.47 -0.12
N ASP A 46 13.66 -9.70 -0.33
CA ASP A 46 14.59 -9.31 0.72
C ASP A 46 13.84 -8.64 1.89
N ALA A 47 14.36 -8.80 3.10
CA ALA A 47 13.87 -8.06 4.26
C ALA A 47 13.90 -6.55 3.99
N VAL A 48 12.94 -5.81 4.56
CA VAL A 48 12.96 -4.35 4.43
C VAL A 48 14.13 -3.78 5.22
N SER A 49 14.89 -2.89 4.60
CA SER A 49 15.87 -2.08 5.33
C SER A 49 15.15 -0.82 5.82
N LEU A 50 15.05 -0.68 7.14
CA LEU A 50 14.49 0.51 7.79
C LEU A 50 15.51 1.10 8.76
N ASN A 51 15.56 2.44 8.83
CA ASN A 51 16.37 3.12 9.84
C ASN A 51 15.76 3.01 11.25
N SER A 52 14.44 2.80 11.32
CA SER A 52 13.70 2.54 12.56
C SER A 52 12.38 1.82 12.24
N VAL A 53 11.91 0.98 13.17
CA VAL A 53 10.59 0.36 13.08
C VAL A 53 9.57 1.24 13.80
N PRO A 54 8.43 1.60 13.19
CA PRO A 54 7.42 2.41 13.85
C PRO A 54 6.85 1.74 15.11
N ALA A 55 6.61 2.53 16.17
CA ALA A 55 6.12 2.01 17.45
C ALA A 55 4.79 1.23 17.31
N ILE A 56 3.86 1.69 16.47
CA ILE A 56 2.59 0.98 16.20
C ILE A 56 2.84 -0.42 15.62
N VAL A 57 3.86 -0.58 14.77
CA VAL A 57 4.25 -1.86 14.19
C VAL A 57 4.88 -2.75 15.26
N VAL A 58 5.77 -2.20 16.09
CA VAL A 58 6.36 -2.92 17.23
C VAL A 58 5.27 -3.42 18.17
N ASP A 59 4.39 -2.54 18.65
CA ASP A 59 3.30 -2.88 19.57
C ASP A 59 2.38 -3.97 18.98
N ARG A 60 2.14 -3.93 17.67
CA ARG A 60 1.33 -4.92 16.96
C ARG A 60 1.97 -6.30 16.97
N LEU A 61 3.27 -6.38 16.68
CA LEU A 61 4.01 -7.64 16.61
C LEU A 61 4.33 -8.19 18.00
N ASP A 62 4.58 -7.33 18.99
CA ASP A 62 4.85 -7.72 20.38
C ASP A 62 3.66 -8.45 21.01
N ARG A 63 2.42 -8.07 20.67
CA ARG A 63 1.20 -8.80 21.09
C ARG A 63 1.19 -10.25 20.60
N LEU A 64 1.89 -10.53 19.51
CA LEU A 64 2.07 -11.86 18.93
C LEU A 64 3.40 -12.51 19.31
N LYS A 65 4.22 -11.83 20.13
CA LYS A 65 5.59 -12.23 20.50
C LYS A 65 6.51 -12.38 19.29
N LEU A 66 6.34 -11.50 18.32
CA LEU A 66 7.15 -11.42 17.11
C LEU A 66 7.83 -10.05 17.03
N THR A 67 8.95 -10.00 16.34
CA THR A 67 9.60 -8.77 15.87
C THR A 67 9.43 -8.67 14.35
N LEU A 68 9.74 -7.50 13.77
CA LEU A 68 9.66 -7.34 12.32
C LEU A 68 10.65 -8.28 11.61
N ASP A 69 11.83 -8.48 12.19
CA ASP A 69 12.90 -9.33 11.62
C ASP A 69 12.56 -10.82 11.63
N ASP A 70 11.60 -11.25 12.46
CA ASP A 70 11.10 -12.63 12.47
C ASP A 70 10.22 -12.95 11.25
N LEU A 71 9.78 -11.92 10.51
CA LEU A 71 8.87 -12.07 9.38
C LEU A 71 9.62 -12.16 8.04
N PRO A 72 9.13 -12.94 7.06
CA PRO A 72 9.62 -12.90 5.69
C PRO A 72 9.46 -11.51 5.07
N GLY A 73 10.34 -11.12 4.15
CA GLY A 73 10.38 -9.76 3.61
C GLY A 73 9.05 -9.27 3.01
N LEU A 74 8.29 -10.13 2.32
CA LEU A 74 6.96 -9.77 1.82
C LEU A 74 5.97 -9.47 2.96
N VAL A 75 6.01 -10.26 4.02
CA VAL A 75 5.15 -10.09 5.20
C VAL A 75 5.55 -8.85 5.99
N GLN A 76 6.84 -8.52 6.06
CA GLN A 76 7.29 -7.24 6.65
C GLN A 76 6.67 -6.04 5.92
N ARG A 77 6.70 -6.03 4.57
CA ARG A 77 6.07 -4.99 3.75
C ARG A 77 4.56 -4.95 3.95
N ALA A 78 3.91 -6.11 4.04
CA ALA A 78 2.46 -6.20 4.29
C ALA A 78 2.08 -5.56 5.63
N VAL A 79 2.80 -5.90 6.71
CA VAL A 79 2.56 -5.35 8.04
C VAL A 79 2.79 -3.84 8.08
N LEU A 80 3.82 -3.32 7.40
CA LEU A 80 4.07 -1.89 7.29
C LEU A 80 2.91 -1.16 6.59
N TRP A 81 2.51 -1.64 5.40
CA TRP A 81 1.42 -1.04 4.64
C TRP A 81 0.11 -1.02 5.41
N ASP A 82 -0.28 -2.18 5.95
CA ASP A 82 -1.52 -2.34 6.72
C ASP A 82 -1.52 -1.51 8.00
N SER A 83 -0.34 -1.20 8.55
CA SER A 83 -0.19 -0.32 9.71
C SER A 83 -0.12 1.18 9.34
N GLY A 84 -0.32 1.53 8.06
CA GLY A 84 -0.33 2.91 7.59
C GLY A 84 1.05 3.48 7.31
N PHE A 85 2.02 2.66 6.88
CA PHE A 85 3.37 3.12 6.56
C PHE A 85 3.81 2.72 5.16
N ALA A 86 4.50 3.63 4.50
CA ALA A 86 5.31 3.37 3.33
C ALA A 86 6.77 3.74 3.62
N ILE A 87 7.68 3.57 2.65
CA ILE A 87 9.12 3.74 2.88
C ILE A 87 9.70 4.80 1.95
N SER A 88 10.30 5.84 2.53
CA SER A 88 11.01 6.93 1.83
C SER A 88 12.35 6.47 1.22
N PRO A 89 12.88 7.13 0.17
CA PRO A 89 14.16 6.80 -0.49
C PRO A 89 15.36 6.57 0.43
N GLY A 90 15.39 7.25 1.58
CA GLY A 90 16.40 7.08 2.63
C GLY A 90 16.12 5.96 3.64
N ASN A 91 15.17 5.07 3.37
CA ASN A 91 14.76 3.94 4.23
C ASN A 91 14.14 4.34 5.58
N ASN A 92 13.56 5.55 5.65
CA ASN A 92 12.71 5.92 6.79
C ASN A 92 11.27 5.49 6.52
N PRO A 93 10.58 4.90 7.52
CA PRO A 93 9.14 4.73 7.44
C PRO A 93 8.45 6.10 7.42
N VAL A 94 7.44 6.24 6.57
CA VAL A 94 6.63 7.46 6.41
C VAL A 94 5.20 7.12 6.76
N GLN A 95 4.65 7.80 7.75
CA GLN A 95 3.26 7.62 8.17
C GLN A 95 2.32 8.13 7.08
N ILE A 96 1.27 7.36 6.83
CA ILE A 96 0.14 7.70 5.96
C ILE A 96 -1.09 7.87 6.86
N TRP A 97 -1.83 8.94 6.62
CA TRP A 97 -3.14 9.18 7.22
C TRP A 97 -4.19 9.18 6.13
N THR A 98 -5.16 8.27 6.26
CA THR A 98 -6.29 8.19 5.33
C THR A 98 -7.29 9.31 5.61
N MET A 99 -7.99 9.75 4.57
CA MET A 99 -9.05 10.76 4.69
C MET A 99 -10.39 10.09 4.92
N SER A 100 -11.23 10.68 5.77
CA SER A 100 -12.61 10.21 6.00
C SER A 100 -12.68 8.71 6.35
N ASP A 101 -13.46 7.93 5.60
CA ASP A 101 -13.74 6.53 5.87
C ASP A 101 -12.86 5.57 5.04
N TYR A 102 -11.85 6.09 4.33
CA TYR A 102 -10.93 5.25 3.56
C TYR A 102 -9.99 4.45 4.47
N THR A 103 -9.73 3.22 4.09
CA THR A 103 -8.67 2.40 4.69
C THR A 103 -7.42 2.39 3.80
N MET A 104 -6.33 1.80 4.28
CA MET A 104 -5.13 1.57 3.46
C MET A 104 -5.42 0.69 2.23
N ALA A 105 -6.48 -0.12 2.25
CA ALA A 105 -6.92 -0.93 1.12
C ALA A 105 -7.71 -0.14 0.05
N ASP A 106 -8.19 1.06 0.39
CA ASP A 106 -9.11 1.86 -0.44
C ASP A 106 -8.49 3.15 -0.98
N LEU A 107 -7.16 3.27 -0.98
CA LEU A 107 -6.45 4.48 -1.41
C LEU A 107 -6.31 4.60 -2.92
N ALA A 108 -6.37 3.50 -3.66
CA ALA A 108 -6.32 3.52 -5.12
C ALA A 108 -7.47 4.38 -5.67
N VAL A 109 -7.13 5.38 -6.48
CA VAL A 109 -8.10 6.29 -7.08
C VAL A 109 -8.53 5.70 -8.44
N PRO A 110 -9.83 5.45 -8.67
CA PRO A 110 -10.30 4.91 -9.95
C PRO A 110 -10.10 5.88 -11.12
N LEU A 111 -9.94 5.35 -12.33
CA LEU A 111 -9.75 6.13 -13.56
C LEU A 111 -10.90 7.14 -13.78
N GLU A 112 -12.14 6.77 -13.48
CA GLU A 112 -13.30 7.65 -13.64
C GLU A 112 -13.30 8.83 -12.65
N VAL A 113 -12.59 8.72 -11.53
CA VAL A 113 -12.40 9.82 -10.57
C VAL A 113 -11.31 10.77 -11.08
N ILE A 114 -10.23 10.23 -11.65
CA ILE A 114 -9.15 11.02 -12.27
C ILE A 114 -9.65 11.80 -13.49
N ALA A 115 -10.50 11.18 -14.31
CA ALA A 115 -11.11 11.85 -15.45
C ALA A 115 -11.95 13.09 -15.04
N LYS A 116 -12.55 13.07 -13.84
CA LYS A 116 -13.39 14.19 -13.33
C LYS A 116 -12.57 15.41 -12.91
N VAL A 117 -11.29 15.26 -12.59
CA VAL A 117 -10.38 16.37 -12.27
C VAL A 117 -9.61 16.88 -13.49
N ASN A 118 -10.05 16.52 -14.70
CA ASN A 118 -9.44 16.94 -15.97
C ASN A 118 -7.96 16.56 -16.11
N CYS A 119 -7.60 15.37 -15.63
CA CYS A 119 -6.29 14.79 -15.87
C CYS A 119 -6.34 13.84 -17.07
N THR A 120 -5.37 13.96 -17.95
CA THR A 120 -5.23 13.06 -19.11
C THR A 120 -4.56 11.78 -18.66
N ALA A 121 -5.25 10.65 -18.83
CA ALA A 121 -4.68 9.33 -18.64
C ALA A 121 -4.01 8.84 -19.94
N LEU A 122 -2.81 8.28 -19.81
CA LEU A 122 -2.13 7.49 -20.82
C LEU A 122 -2.45 6.03 -20.58
N GLU A 123 -2.90 5.33 -21.61
CA GLU A 123 -3.01 3.88 -21.60
C GLU A 123 -1.62 3.25 -21.78
N CYS A 124 -1.28 2.32 -20.91
CA CYS A 124 -0.01 1.62 -20.86
C CYS A 124 -0.26 0.14 -21.15
N SER A 125 0.29 -0.37 -22.26
CA SER A 125 0.20 -1.79 -22.61
C SER A 125 0.91 -2.66 -21.56
N GLN A 126 0.25 -3.72 -21.10
CA GLN A 126 0.80 -4.72 -20.19
C GLN A 126 1.03 -6.06 -20.91
N PRO A 127 1.93 -6.94 -20.39
CA PRO A 127 2.20 -8.25 -21.00
C PRO A 127 1.02 -9.22 -21.03
N ASP A 128 -0.01 -8.99 -20.21
CA ASP A 128 -1.23 -9.79 -20.09
C ASP A 128 -2.40 -9.25 -20.95
N ASP A 129 -2.14 -8.25 -21.79
CA ASP A 129 -3.11 -7.52 -22.62
C ASP A 129 -4.22 -6.80 -21.83
N VAL A 130 -4.08 -6.66 -20.50
CA VAL A 130 -4.97 -5.83 -19.67
C VAL A 130 -4.44 -4.40 -19.63
N ALA A 131 -5.29 -3.43 -19.96
CA ALA A 131 -4.87 -2.04 -19.97
C ALA A 131 -4.55 -1.53 -18.56
N ALA A 132 -3.32 -1.03 -18.37
CA ALA A 132 -2.98 -0.17 -17.25
C ALA A 132 -3.08 1.30 -17.67
N TYR A 133 -3.25 2.20 -16.71
CA TYR A 133 -3.36 3.63 -16.97
C TYR A 133 -2.46 4.40 -16.02
N ALA A 134 -1.87 5.48 -16.53
CA ALA A 134 -1.11 6.41 -15.72
C ALA A 134 -1.41 7.86 -16.10
N SER A 135 -1.18 8.80 -15.19
CA SER A 135 -1.34 10.22 -15.48
C SER A 135 -0.29 10.70 -16.49
N GLN A 136 -0.71 11.27 -17.61
CA GLN A 136 0.18 11.92 -18.59
C GLN A 136 0.29 13.42 -18.33
N TYR A 137 -0.86 14.08 -18.19
CA TYR A 137 -0.95 15.51 -17.93
C TYR A 137 -1.92 15.74 -16.78
N CYS A 138 -1.35 16.05 -15.62
CA CYS A 138 -2.10 16.32 -14.41
C CYS A 138 -1.27 17.24 -13.52
N SER A 139 -1.88 18.30 -13.02
CA SER A 139 -1.26 19.16 -12.04
C SER A 139 -1.35 18.53 -10.65
N GLY A 140 -0.46 18.96 -9.79
CA GLY A 140 -0.50 18.55 -8.41
C GLY A 140 -1.82 18.92 -7.70
N SER A 141 -2.40 20.09 -7.98
CA SER A 141 -3.69 20.47 -7.38
C SER A 141 -4.83 19.56 -7.84
N GLN A 142 -4.81 19.09 -9.10
CA GLN A 142 -5.85 18.19 -9.61
C GLN A 142 -5.79 16.81 -8.92
N ILE A 143 -4.60 16.24 -8.69
CA ILE A 143 -4.48 14.99 -7.93
C ILE A 143 -4.83 15.20 -6.46
N LEU A 144 -4.47 16.35 -5.88
CA LEU A 144 -4.80 16.66 -4.49
C LEU A 144 -6.31 16.62 -4.26
N ASP A 145 -7.11 17.14 -5.20
CA ASP A 145 -8.59 17.17 -5.10
C ASP A 145 -9.24 15.78 -5.03
N VAL A 146 -8.54 14.73 -5.49
CA VAL A 146 -9.01 13.33 -5.48
C VAL A 146 -8.18 12.42 -4.58
N SER A 147 -7.21 12.99 -3.87
CA SER A 147 -6.36 12.23 -2.95
C SER A 147 -7.19 11.68 -1.80
N ARG A 148 -6.93 10.42 -1.43
CA ARG A 148 -7.65 9.70 -0.35
C ARG A 148 -6.85 9.61 0.95
N CYS A 149 -5.63 10.15 0.95
CA CYS A 149 -4.73 10.14 2.08
C CYS A 149 -3.70 11.27 1.95
N VAL A 150 -2.99 11.51 3.05
CA VAL A 150 -1.79 12.35 3.11
C VAL A 150 -0.66 11.54 3.74
N ALA A 151 0.58 11.80 3.33
CA ALA A 151 1.77 11.21 3.94
C ALA A 151 2.55 12.25 4.74
N ASP A 152 3.29 11.81 5.75
CA ASP A 152 4.22 12.66 6.48
C ASP A 152 5.32 13.19 5.55
N THR A 153 5.93 14.30 5.94
CA THR A 153 7.05 14.86 5.21
C THR A 153 8.28 13.96 5.34
N PHE A 154 8.99 13.77 4.23
CA PHE A 154 10.25 13.03 4.20
C PHE A 154 11.22 13.69 3.22
N VAL A 155 12.47 13.24 3.24
CA VAL A 155 13.52 13.73 2.33
C VAL A 155 13.68 12.73 1.19
N ASP A 156 13.42 13.20 -0.04
CA ASP A 156 13.79 12.53 -1.28
C ASP A 156 14.76 13.42 -2.05
N THR A 157 16.07 13.18 -1.88
CA THR A 157 17.11 13.94 -2.59
C THR A 157 17.06 13.75 -4.11
N GLY A 158 16.44 12.67 -4.59
CA GLY A 158 16.24 12.38 -6.01
C GLY A 158 14.95 12.98 -6.59
N SER A 159 14.18 13.75 -5.81
CA SER A 159 12.89 14.29 -6.25
C SER A 159 12.96 15.59 -7.04
N GLN A 160 14.07 16.33 -6.98
CA GLN A 160 14.16 17.67 -7.57
C GLN A 160 13.84 17.69 -9.07
N ASP A 161 14.13 16.58 -9.77
CA ASP A 161 13.84 16.37 -11.18
C ASP A 161 12.93 15.15 -11.42
N PHE A 162 12.29 14.61 -10.38
CA PHE A 162 11.41 13.46 -10.53
C PHE A 162 10.05 13.91 -11.10
N LEU A 163 9.92 13.75 -12.42
CA LEU A 163 8.69 13.96 -13.19
C LEU A 163 7.93 12.63 -13.39
N GLY A 164 7.93 11.77 -12.37
CA GLY A 164 7.20 10.52 -12.42
C GLY A 164 5.69 10.74 -12.52
N VAL A 165 4.95 9.68 -12.83
CA VAL A 165 3.48 9.77 -12.85
C VAL A 165 2.96 9.99 -11.41
N MET A 166 1.99 10.90 -11.25
CA MET A 166 1.38 11.18 -9.94
C MET A 166 0.26 10.18 -9.59
N TRP A 167 -0.26 9.50 -10.60
CA TRP A 167 -1.30 8.49 -10.47
C TRP A 167 -1.10 7.38 -11.49
N ALA A 168 -1.40 6.15 -11.08
CA ALA A 168 -1.52 4.99 -11.96
C ALA A 168 -2.55 3.99 -11.39
N THR A 169 -3.13 3.18 -12.25
CA THR A 169 -3.99 2.03 -11.93
C THR A 169 -3.79 0.93 -12.97
N GLY A 170 -4.21 -0.29 -12.67
CA GLY A 170 -3.86 -1.46 -13.47
C GLY A 170 -2.52 -2.07 -13.02
N GLY A 171 -2.22 -3.25 -13.52
CA GLY A 171 -0.95 -3.93 -13.32
C GLY A 171 -1.10 -5.44 -13.37
N ASP A 172 0.04 -6.12 -13.52
CA ASP A 172 0.13 -7.58 -13.52
C ASP A 172 -0.24 -8.15 -12.13
N ASP A 173 -1.19 -9.07 -12.09
CA ASP A 173 -1.68 -9.71 -10.86
C ASP A 173 -0.62 -10.58 -10.15
N LYS A 174 0.46 -10.91 -10.85
CA LYS A 174 1.63 -11.61 -10.31
C LYS A 174 2.74 -10.69 -9.85
N MET A 175 2.59 -9.38 -10.04
CA MET A 175 3.57 -8.41 -9.56
C MET A 175 3.58 -8.37 -8.03
N THR A 176 4.78 -8.22 -7.47
CA THR A 176 4.98 -7.90 -6.07
C THR A 176 5.04 -6.37 -5.93
N PRO A 177 4.01 -5.72 -5.36
CA PRO A 177 4.01 -4.27 -5.22
C PRO A 177 5.09 -3.78 -4.24
N HIS A 178 5.68 -2.63 -4.58
CA HIS A 178 6.58 -1.90 -3.69
C HIS A 178 5.82 -0.86 -2.89
N ILE A 179 6.14 -0.72 -1.60
CA ILE A 179 5.56 0.32 -0.73
C ILE A 179 6.49 1.54 -0.64
N ARG A 180 7.00 1.98 -1.79
CA ARG A 180 7.95 3.11 -1.88
C ARG A 180 7.20 4.42 -2.08
N LEU A 181 7.55 5.44 -1.31
CA LEU A 181 7.14 6.80 -1.60
C LEU A 181 8.24 7.54 -2.36
N ARG A 182 7.83 8.38 -3.31
CA ARG A 182 8.67 9.33 -4.01
C ARG A 182 8.00 10.70 -3.93
N ASP A 183 8.82 11.73 -3.77
CA ASP A 183 8.32 13.08 -3.87
C ASP A 183 8.25 13.51 -5.32
N HIS A 184 7.16 14.18 -5.69
CA HIS A 184 7.04 14.81 -7.00
C HIS A 184 7.41 16.29 -6.88
N ALA A 185 8.24 16.79 -7.80
CA ALA A 185 8.75 18.17 -7.82
C ALA A 185 7.68 19.29 -7.88
N LEU A 186 6.39 18.96 -8.06
CA LEU A 186 5.31 19.91 -8.37
C LEU A 186 4.22 20.00 -7.29
N LEU A 187 4.45 19.46 -6.09
CA LEU A 187 3.47 19.49 -5.01
C LEU A 187 3.94 20.25 -3.77
N ILE A 188 3.25 21.36 -3.50
CA ILE A 188 3.23 22.05 -2.19
C ILE A 188 2.29 21.29 -1.22
N SER A 189 1.60 20.23 -1.68
CA SER A 189 0.84 19.26 -0.86
C SER A 189 0.95 17.85 -1.47
N ARG A 190 1.77 16.98 -0.88
CA ARG A 190 2.34 15.79 -1.54
C ARG A 190 1.35 14.63 -1.60
N SER A 191 0.95 14.23 -2.80
CA SER A 191 0.09 13.07 -3.09
C SER A 191 0.93 11.81 -3.21
N ILE A 192 0.41 10.69 -2.71
CA ILE A 192 1.05 9.38 -2.79
C ILE A 192 0.87 8.81 -4.20
N GLY A 193 1.92 8.87 -5.02
CA GLY A 193 2.07 7.97 -6.15
C GLY A 193 2.77 6.70 -5.66
N ILE A 194 2.06 5.57 -5.63
CA ILE A 194 2.69 4.26 -5.46
C ILE A 194 3.15 3.85 -6.87
N PRO A 195 4.46 3.85 -7.17
CA PRO A 195 4.91 3.35 -8.45
C PRO A 195 4.63 1.85 -8.54
N LEU A 196 3.71 1.47 -9.43
CA LEU A 196 3.49 0.11 -9.89
C LEU A 196 4.42 -0.14 -11.08
N SER A 197 5.72 -0.29 -10.80
CA SER A 197 6.75 -0.74 -11.76
C SER A 197 7.97 -1.25 -11.00
#